data_AF-A0A061IBR9-F1
#
_entry.id   AF-A0A061IBR9-F1
#
_cell.length_a   1.000
_cell.length_b   1.000
_cell.length_c   1.000
_cell.angle_alpha   90.00
_cell.angle_beta   90.00
_cell.angle_gamma   90.00
#
_symmetry.space_group_name_H-M   'P 1'
#
loop_
_entity.id
_entity.type
_entity.pdbx_description
1 polymer ?
#
loop_
_entity_poly.entity_id
_entity_poly.type
_entity_poly.pdbx_seq_one_letter_code
_entity_poly.pdbx_strand_id
1 'polypeptide(L)'
;MFDYDKSKDSGLPSQGLSFKYGDILHVINASDDEWWQARRVTLDGDSEEMGVIPSKRSGRFQACASTPHPQQPMELYNFTQPYLILVERKERARLKTVKFNAKPGVIDSKGSFNDKRKKSFIFSRKFPFYKNKEQSEQETSDPERGQEDLILSYEPVTRQEINYTRPVIILGPMKDRINDDLISEFPDKFGSCVPHTTRPKRDYEVDGRDYHFVISREQMEKDIQEHKFIEAGQYNDNLYGTSVQSVRFVAERGKHCILDVSGNAIKRLQVAQLYPIAIFIKPKSLEPLMEMNKRLTEEQAKKTYDRAIKLEQEFGEYFTV
;
A
#
# COMPACT_ATOMS: atom_id res chain seq x y z
N MET A 1 0.73 10.07 12.09
CA MET A 1 0.16 8.71 11.98
C MET A 1 -0.92 8.40 13.02
N PHE A 2 -1.54 9.40 13.64
CA PHE A 2 -2.63 9.22 14.62
C PHE A 2 -3.42 10.53 14.77
N ASP A 3 -4.60 10.45 15.38
CA ASP A 3 -5.41 11.60 15.75
C ASP A 3 -5.05 12.08 17.16
N TYR A 4 -4.90 13.38 17.35
CA TYR A 4 -4.69 13.98 18.66
C TYR A 4 -5.72 15.06 18.93
N ASP A 5 -6.43 14.90 20.05
CA ASP A 5 -7.44 15.84 20.50
C ASP A 5 -7.05 16.44 21.85
N LYS A 6 -6.63 17.71 21.82
CA LYS A 6 -6.14 18.44 23.00
C LYS A 6 -7.16 18.48 24.14
N SER A 7 -8.47 18.44 23.86
CA SER A 7 -9.48 18.50 24.93
C SER A 7 -9.51 17.24 25.80
N LYS A 8 -8.86 16.16 25.36
CA LYS A 8 -8.75 14.90 26.10
C LYS A 8 -7.51 14.83 26.99
N ASP A 9 -6.62 15.82 26.93
CA ASP A 9 -5.38 15.87 27.74
C ASP A 9 -5.43 17.03 28.74
N SER A 10 -5.57 16.71 30.03
CA SER A 10 -5.74 17.69 31.11
C SER A 10 -4.42 18.21 31.67
N GLY A 11 -3.26 17.77 31.18
CA GLY A 11 -1.95 18.14 31.71
C GLY A 11 -1.06 18.86 30.70
N LEU A 12 -1.63 19.71 29.86
CA LEU A 12 -0.91 20.49 28.86
C LEU A 12 -0.13 21.65 29.52
N PRO A 13 1.15 21.86 29.18
CA PRO A 13 1.93 22.97 29.72
C PRO A 13 1.50 24.34 29.15
N SER A 14 0.83 24.35 28.00
CA SER A 14 0.31 25.55 27.32
C SER A 14 -0.83 25.19 26.36
N GLN A 15 -1.24 26.10 25.48
CA GLN A 15 -2.24 25.81 24.45
C GLN A 15 -1.85 24.59 23.61
N GLY A 16 -2.64 23.51 23.71
CA GLY A 16 -2.46 22.32 22.90
C GLY A 16 -2.85 22.56 21.44
N LEU A 17 -2.25 21.77 20.54
CA LEU A 17 -2.55 21.77 19.11
C LEU A 17 -3.18 20.43 18.72
N SER A 18 -4.49 20.42 18.40
CA SER A 18 -5.16 19.23 17.89
C SER A 18 -4.79 18.98 16.43
N PHE A 19 -4.68 17.71 16.03
CA PHE A 19 -4.39 17.32 14.65
C PHE A 19 -4.99 15.96 14.31
N LYS A 20 -5.05 15.65 13.02
CA LYS A 20 -5.59 14.41 12.47
C LYS A 20 -4.50 13.55 11.82
N TYR A 21 -4.80 12.27 11.61
CA TYR A 21 -3.98 11.43 10.73
C TYR A 21 -3.80 12.13 9.38
N GLY A 22 -2.55 12.17 8.88
CA GLY A 22 -2.19 12.85 7.64
C GLY A 22 -1.90 14.35 7.76
N ASP A 23 -2.25 15.01 8.89
CA ASP A 23 -1.85 16.39 9.13
C ASP A 23 -0.33 16.52 9.21
N ILE A 24 0.17 17.65 8.71
CA ILE A 24 1.60 17.95 8.68
C ILE A 24 1.89 19.01 9.74
N LEU A 25 2.91 18.73 10.55
CA LEU A 25 3.27 19.55 11.69
C LEU A 25 4.69 20.10 11.49
N HIS A 26 4.82 21.41 11.49
CA HIS A 26 6.13 22.07 11.55
C HIS A 26 6.52 22.18 13.02
N VAL A 27 7.47 21.34 13.44
CA VAL A 27 8.01 21.37 14.81
C VAL A 27 9.02 22.50 14.94
N ILE A 28 8.71 23.48 15.79
CA ILE A 28 9.49 24.69 16.03
C ILE A 28 10.54 24.43 17.12
N ASN A 29 10.13 23.72 18.18
CA ASN A 29 10.99 23.37 19.29
C ASN A 29 10.68 21.95 19.78
N ALA A 30 11.73 21.11 19.84
CA ALA A 30 11.68 19.73 20.30
C ALA A 30 12.67 19.45 21.46
N SER A 31 13.07 20.49 22.21
CA SER A 31 14.04 20.39 23.29
C SER A 31 13.50 19.69 24.54
N ASP A 32 12.20 19.76 24.75
CA ASP A 32 11.53 19.15 25.90
C ASP A 32 11.13 17.70 25.58
N ASP A 33 11.36 16.80 26.55
CA ASP A 33 11.18 15.37 26.39
C ASP A 33 9.71 14.92 26.47
N GLU A 34 8.80 15.78 26.91
CA GLU A 34 7.36 15.51 27.03
C GLU A 34 6.54 16.29 26.00
N TRP A 35 6.92 17.54 25.68
CA TRP A 35 6.12 18.44 24.86
C TRP A 35 6.91 19.15 23.77
N TRP A 36 6.45 19.05 22.53
CA TRP A 36 7.03 19.80 21.41
C TRP A 36 6.14 20.97 21.02
N GLN A 37 6.77 22.09 20.65
CA GLN A 37 6.06 23.23 20.08
C GLN A 37 5.96 23.05 18.57
N ALA A 38 4.76 23.15 18.04
CA ALA A 38 4.51 22.97 16.62
C ALA A 38 3.39 23.89 16.12
N ARG A 39 3.26 23.94 14.81
CA ARG A 39 2.12 24.52 14.09
C ARG A 39 1.70 23.61 12.95
N ARG A 40 0.43 23.68 12.55
CA ARG A 40 -0.09 22.93 11.40
C ARG A 40 0.40 23.58 10.10
N VAL A 41 0.80 22.76 9.14
CA VAL A 41 1.09 23.22 7.78
C VAL A 41 -0.18 23.05 6.95
N THR A 42 -0.66 24.14 6.38
CA THR A 42 -1.82 24.18 5.49
C THR A 42 -1.37 24.32 4.03
N LEU A 43 -2.31 24.28 3.09
CA LEU A 43 -2.03 24.44 1.66
C LEU A 43 -1.41 25.80 1.32
N ASP A 44 -1.77 26.84 2.08
CA ASP A 44 -1.28 28.21 1.88
C ASP A 44 0.03 28.49 2.65
N GLY A 45 0.55 27.49 3.35
CA GLY A 45 1.75 27.58 4.18
C GLY A 45 1.46 27.29 5.65
N ASP A 46 2.37 27.70 6.51
CA ASP A 46 2.27 27.43 7.94
C ASP A 46 1.13 28.22 8.57
N SER A 47 0.28 27.54 9.35
CA SER A 47 -0.75 28.18 10.17
C SER A 47 -0.12 29.15 11.17
N GLU A 48 -0.82 30.25 11.44
CA GLU A 48 -0.46 31.16 12.53
C GLU A 48 -0.71 30.52 13.91
N GLU A 49 -1.56 29.49 13.99
CA GLU A 49 -1.83 28.77 15.24
C GLU A 49 -0.64 27.91 15.64
N MET A 50 0.02 28.30 16.73
CA MET A 50 1.04 27.51 17.41
C MET A 50 0.44 26.85 18.66
N GLY A 51 0.93 25.66 18.97
CA GLY A 51 0.59 24.98 20.22
C GLY A 51 1.53 23.83 20.54
N VAL A 52 1.27 23.16 21.65
CA VAL A 52 2.05 22.01 22.09
C VAL A 52 1.43 20.69 21.62
N ILE A 53 2.30 19.77 21.23
CA ILE A 53 1.98 18.40 20.85
C ILE A 53 2.81 17.44 21.72
N PRO A 54 2.32 16.24 22.04
CA PRO A 54 3.08 15.28 22.84
C PRO A 54 4.35 14.85 22.09
N SER A 55 5.48 14.69 22.79
CA SER A 55 6.72 14.20 22.19
C SER A 55 6.62 12.71 21.81
N LYS A 56 7.57 12.21 21.00
CA LYS A 56 7.70 10.76 20.74
C LYS A 56 8.05 9.93 21.99
N ARG A 57 8.63 10.55 23.02
CA ARG A 57 9.15 9.88 24.22
C ARG A 57 8.19 9.95 25.41
N SER A 58 7.15 10.77 25.34
CA SER A 58 6.18 10.92 26.42
C SER A 58 5.41 9.62 26.64
N GLY A 59 5.25 9.21 27.90
CA GLY A 59 4.36 8.11 28.28
C GLY A 59 2.90 8.33 27.89
N ARG A 60 2.49 9.59 27.61
CA ARG A 60 1.13 9.94 27.15
C ARG A 60 0.90 9.63 25.67
N PHE A 61 1.97 9.51 24.88
CA PHE A 61 1.89 9.09 23.48
C PHE A 61 1.34 7.67 23.35
N GLN A 62 1.69 6.76 24.27
CA GLN A 62 1.17 5.39 24.31
C GLN A 62 -0.36 5.32 24.49
N ALA A 63 -0.97 6.25 25.23
CA ALA A 63 -2.42 6.29 25.44
C ALA A 63 -3.20 6.87 24.24
N CYS A 64 -2.61 7.81 23.51
CA CYS A 64 -3.21 8.42 22.32
C CYS A 64 -3.03 7.53 21.07
N ALA A 65 -1.89 6.85 20.93
CA ALA A 65 -1.63 5.93 19.82
C ALA A 65 -2.41 4.60 19.93
N SER A 66 -2.92 4.27 21.11
CA SER A 66 -3.71 3.05 21.37
C SER A 66 -5.22 3.26 21.28
N THR A 67 -5.70 4.50 21.07
CA THR A 67 -7.15 4.77 20.97
C THR A 67 -7.66 4.51 19.54
N PRO A 68 -8.68 3.64 19.35
CA PRO A 68 -9.24 3.38 18.02
C PRO A 68 -9.88 4.64 17.43
N HIS A 69 -9.62 4.90 16.13
CA HIS A 69 -10.05 6.07 15.37
C HIS A 69 -11.57 6.36 15.50
N PRO A 70 -11.98 7.52 16.05
CA PRO A 70 -13.37 7.97 16.03
C PRO A 70 -13.73 8.68 14.72
N GLN A 71 -14.40 7.92 13.84
CA GLN A 71 -15.59 8.28 13.05
C GLN A 71 -15.95 9.78 12.79
N GLN A 72 -15.44 10.40 11.72
CA GLN A 72 -16.15 11.50 11.03
C GLN A 72 -15.89 11.46 9.51
N PRO A 73 -16.89 11.79 8.66
CA PRO A 73 -16.66 11.93 7.22
C PRO A 73 -15.84 13.22 6.97
N MET A 74 -14.68 13.09 6.35
CA MET A 74 -13.83 14.23 6.02
C MET A 74 -14.26 14.82 4.69
N GLU A 75 -14.57 16.12 4.71
CA GLU A 75 -14.76 16.93 3.51
C GLU A 75 -13.50 16.87 2.65
N LEU A 76 -13.69 16.66 1.35
CA LEU A 76 -12.64 16.63 0.33
C LEU A 76 -11.87 17.96 0.34
N TYR A 77 -10.78 18.03 1.09
CA TYR A 77 -9.89 19.18 1.04
C TYR A 77 -9.28 19.28 -0.35
N ASN A 78 -9.55 20.42 -0.98
CA ASN A 78 -9.27 20.69 -2.37
C ASN A 78 -7.77 20.60 -2.71
N PHE A 79 -7.48 19.73 -3.68
CA PHE A 79 -6.23 19.62 -4.41
C PHE A 79 -5.81 20.96 -5.07
N THR A 80 -4.87 21.70 -4.48
CA THR A 80 -4.27 22.86 -5.17
C THR A 80 -2.77 23.11 -4.95
N GLN A 81 -2.02 22.17 -4.39
CA GLN A 81 -0.54 22.16 -4.52
C GLN A 81 -0.08 20.82 -5.15
N PRO A 82 -0.37 20.57 -6.45
CA PRO A 82 -0.11 19.28 -7.09
C PRO A 82 1.39 18.94 -7.25
N TYR A 83 2.29 19.90 -6.96
CA TYR A 83 3.72 19.78 -7.23
C TYR A 83 4.59 19.53 -5.99
N LEU A 84 3.98 19.40 -4.82
CA LEU A 84 4.69 19.20 -3.57
C LEU A 84 4.28 17.89 -2.94
N ILE A 85 5.27 17.07 -2.64
CA ILE A 85 5.09 15.83 -1.91
C ILE A 85 5.89 15.90 -0.62
N LEU A 86 5.38 15.21 0.38
CA LEU A 86 6.08 15.00 1.64
C LEU A 86 6.62 13.59 1.62
N VAL A 87 7.94 13.47 1.62
CA VAL A 87 8.61 12.18 1.50
C VAL A 87 9.11 11.74 2.87
N GLU A 88 8.73 10.51 3.24
CA GLU A 88 9.24 9.80 4.40
C GLU A 88 10.76 9.69 4.30
N ARG A 89 11.46 10.08 5.37
CA ARG A 89 12.90 9.85 5.48
C ARG A 89 13.16 8.42 5.98
N LYS A 90 12.94 7.40 5.15
CA LYS A 90 13.22 5.99 5.50
C LYS A 90 14.46 5.46 4.79
N GLU A 91 15.35 4.80 5.53
CA GLU A 91 16.46 4.03 4.97
C GLU A 91 15.92 2.85 4.15
N ARG A 92 16.55 2.58 2.99
CA ARG A 92 16.08 1.62 1.97
C ARG A 92 15.76 0.24 2.57
N ALA A 93 14.48 -0.07 2.73
CA ALA A 93 14.02 -1.41 3.03
C ALA A 93 14.16 -2.32 1.79
N ARG A 94 14.70 -3.53 2.01
CA ARG A 94 14.88 -4.56 0.97
C ARG A 94 13.52 -5.10 0.52
N LEU A 95 13.15 -4.85 -0.74
CA LEU A 95 11.86 -5.24 -1.32
C LEU A 95 11.68 -6.78 -1.28
N LYS A 96 10.46 -7.25 -0.97
CA LYS A 96 10.11 -8.67 -1.06
C LYS A 96 10.07 -9.10 -2.54
N THR A 97 10.97 -10.00 -2.92
CA THR A 97 11.01 -10.63 -4.25
C THR A 97 9.79 -11.54 -4.44
N VAL A 98 9.12 -11.44 -5.58
CA VAL A 98 8.06 -12.38 -5.98
C VAL A 98 8.72 -13.70 -6.35
N LYS A 99 8.44 -14.79 -5.62
CA LYS A 99 9.03 -16.12 -5.88
C LYS A 99 8.26 -16.81 -7.00
N PHE A 100 8.88 -16.86 -8.18
CA PHE A 100 8.45 -17.74 -9.26
C PHE A 100 9.10 -19.12 -9.08
N ASN A 101 8.28 -20.16 -9.09
CA ASN A 101 8.77 -21.54 -9.07
C ASN A 101 9.22 -21.94 -10.49
N ALA A 102 10.45 -21.57 -10.85
CA ALA A 102 11.11 -22.04 -12.06
C ALA A 102 12.08 -23.16 -11.70
N LYS A 103 11.85 -24.36 -12.24
CA LYS A 103 12.85 -25.44 -12.24
C LYS A 103 13.88 -25.14 -13.33
N PRO A 104 15.20 -25.10 -13.06
CA PRO A 104 16.20 -25.10 -14.11
C PRO A 104 16.47 -26.53 -14.57
N GLY A 105 16.37 -26.79 -15.88
CA GLY A 105 16.92 -27.96 -16.54
C GLY A 105 17.67 -27.56 -17.82
N VAL A 106 19.01 -27.68 -17.83
CA VAL A 106 19.89 -28.71 -18.45
C VAL A 106 20.34 -28.29 -19.88
N ILE A 107 21.55 -28.50 -20.46
CA ILE A 107 22.75 -29.35 -20.33
C ILE A 107 23.93 -28.61 -21.04
N ASP A 108 25.23 -28.76 -20.75
CA ASP A 108 26.21 -29.77 -21.27
C ASP A 108 27.65 -29.27 -20.90
N SER A 109 28.75 -30.01 -20.81
CA SER A 109 29.12 -31.41 -20.59
C SER A 109 30.67 -31.45 -20.65
N LYS A 110 31.38 -31.95 -19.62
CA LYS A 110 32.59 -32.82 -19.71
C LYS A 110 33.34 -33.02 -18.38
N GLY A 111 33.44 -34.29 -17.97
CA GLY A 111 34.51 -34.89 -17.14
C GLY A 111 34.26 -34.93 -15.63
N SER A 112 34.56 -35.96 -14.85
CA SER A 112 34.63 -37.43 -14.97
C SER A 112 34.81 -37.98 -13.54
N PHE A 113 34.34 -39.22 -13.32
CA PHE A 113 34.72 -40.21 -12.27
C PHE A 113 34.13 -40.21 -10.82
N ASN A 114 33.43 -41.33 -10.56
CA ASN A 114 33.41 -42.24 -9.38
C ASN A 114 32.83 -41.75 -8.03
N ASP A 115 32.05 -42.50 -7.24
CA ASP A 115 31.55 -43.89 -7.25
C ASP A 115 30.52 -44.05 -6.07
N LYS A 116 29.72 -45.13 -6.12
CA LYS A 116 29.03 -45.87 -5.03
C LYS A 116 27.55 -45.61 -4.65
N ARG A 117 26.76 -46.60 -5.13
CA ARG A 117 25.66 -47.37 -4.48
C ARG A 117 24.24 -46.77 -4.51
N LYS A 118 23.39 -47.25 -5.41
CA LYS A 118 22.42 -48.38 -5.27
C LYS A 118 21.33 -48.14 -4.19
N LYS A 119 20.09 -47.81 -4.61
CA LYS A 119 18.99 -48.78 -4.86
C LYS A 119 17.68 -48.05 -5.25
N SER A 120 17.03 -48.65 -6.25
CA SER A 120 15.61 -48.65 -6.65
C SER A 120 14.58 -48.23 -5.58
N PHE A 121 13.53 -47.47 -5.95
CA PHE A 121 12.15 -47.98 -6.16
C PHE A 121 11.13 -46.83 -6.36
N ILE A 122 10.32 -46.97 -7.43
CA ILE A 122 8.86 -46.71 -7.54
C ILE A 122 8.34 -45.30 -7.21
N PHE A 123 7.93 -44.58 -8.26
CA PHE A 123 7.15 -43.34 -8.17
C PHE A 123 5.65 -43.66 -8.10
N SER A 124 5.05 -43.58 -6.91
CA SER A 124 3.59 -43.60 -6.72
C SER A 124 3.10 -42.27 -6.13
N ARG A 125 2.43 -41.52 -7.02
CA ARG A 125 1.21 -40.72 -6.82
C ARG A 125 0.92 -40.03 -5.46
N LYS A 126 0.54 -38.75 -5.63
CA LYS A 126 -0.48 -37.92 -4.95
C LYS A 126 -0.01 -36.93 -3.89
N PHE A 127 -0.16 -35.65 -4.22
CA PHE A 127 -0.21 -34.53 -3.29
C PHE A 127 -1.63 -34.40 -2.71
N PRO A 128 -1.81 -34.28 -1.37
CA PRO A 128 -3.11 -34.02 -0.77
C PRO A 128 -3.43 -32.52 -0.74
N PHE A 129 -4.67 -32.20 -1.14
CA PHE A 129 -5.31 -30.89 -1.02
C PHE A 129 -6.22 -30.88 0.23
N TYR A 130 -6.17 -29.78 0.99
CA TYR A 130 -7.04 -29.28 2.08
C TYR A 130 -8.05 -30.20 2.82
N LYS A 131 -8.02 -30.17 4.17
CA LYS A 131 -9.20 -29.98 5.08
C LYS A 131 -8.84 -29.88 6.58
N ASN A 132 -9.63 -29.08 7.31
CA ASN A 132 -9.74 -28.94 8.79
C ASN A 132 -9.95 -30.27 9.55
N LYS A 133 -9.39 -30.40 10.78
CA LYS A 133 -10.08 -30.69 12.08
C LYS A 133 -9.06 -30.90 13.23
N GLU A 134 -9.53 -30.68 14.46
CA GLU A 134 -8.91 -30.41 15.78
C GLU A 134 -8.12 -31.52 16.51
N GLN A 135 -7.48 -31.08 17.62
CA GLN A 135 -6.97 -31.76 18.85
C GLN A 135 -5.54 -32.37 18.80
N SER A 136 -4.53 -31.69 19.41
CA SER A 136 -4.02 -31.78 20.83
C SER A 136 -3.07 -32.98 21.01
N GLU A 137 -1.85 -32.93 21.57
CA GLU A 137 -1.25 -32.17 22.68
C GLU A 137 0.30 -32.10 22.57
N GLN A 138 0.90 -31.07 23.21
CA GLN A 138 2.20 -30.98 23.95
C GLN A 138 3.51 -31.42 23.26
N GLU A 139 4.67 -30.75 23.36
CA GLU A 139 5.18 -29.66 24.20
C GLU A 139 6.49 -29.18 23.54
N THR A 140 6.76 -27.87 23.54
CA THR A 140 8.07 -27.23 23.76
C THR A 140 7.84 -25.73 23.65
N SER A 141 7.82 -25.09 24.82
CA SER A 141 7.66 -23.66 25.03
C SER A 141 8.87 -22.90 24.51
N ASP A 142 8.67 -22.07 23.49
CA ASP A 142 9.56 -20.95 23.18
C ASP A 142 8.70 -19.68 23.28
N PRO A 143 8.90 -18.83 24.30
CA PRO A 143 8.01 -17.71 24.57
C PRO A 143 8.27 -16.58 23.56
N GLU A 144 7.17 -16.06 23.02
CA GLU A 144 7.02 -14.65 22.64
C GLU A 144 8.10 -14.06 21.71
N ARG A 145 7.95 -14.33 20.40
CA ARG A 145 8.15 -13.24 19.44
C ARG A 145 7.00 -12.26 19.64
N GLY A 146 7.12 -11.41 20.65
CA GLY A 146 6.24 -10.27 20.83
C GLY A 146 6.11 -9.54 19.50
N GLN A 147 4.87 -9.31 19.08
CA GLN A 147 4.59 -8.12 18.31
C GLN A 147 5.14 -6.97 19.18
N GLU A 148 6.33 -6.46 18.86
CA GLU A 148 6.67 -5.12 19.33
C GLU A 148 5.53 -4.25 18.82
N ASP A 149 4.68 -3.78 19.73
CA ASP A 149 3.58 -2.87 19.43
C ASP A 149 4.19 -1.73 18.62
N LEU A 150 3.93 -1.71 17.31
CA LEU A 150 4.48 -0.72 16.42
C LEU A 150 3.75 0.59 16.71
N ILE A 151 4.24 1.36 17.69
CA ILE A 151 3.56 2.58 18.11
C ILE A 151 3.70 3.63 17.00
N LEU A 152 2.62 3.82 16.24
CA LEU A 152 2.55 4.78 15.14
C LEU A 152 2.67 6.22 15.65
N SER A 153 3.86 6.82 15.49
CA SER A 153 4.18 8.17 15.98
C SER A 153 4.17 9.26 14.89
N TYR A 154 4.99 10.29 15.05
CA TYR A 154 5.26 11.26 14.00
C TYR A 154 6.22 10.69 12.98
N GLU A 155 5.95 10.97 11.70
CA GLU A 155 6.82 10.60 10.61
C GLU A 155 7.59 11.84 10.13
N PRO A 156 8.93 11.83 10.13
CA PRO A 156 9.70 12.95 9.62
C PRO A 156 9.53 13.02 8.10
N VAL A 157 9.05 14.17 7.63
CA VAL A 157 8.80 14.43 6.23
C VAL A 157 9.64 15.59 5.72
N THR A 158 9.92 15.59 4.42
CA THR A 158 10.55 16.71 3.72
C THR A 158 9.72 17.10 2.51
N ARG A 159 9.58 18.41 2.27
CA ARG A 159 8.92 18.94 1.08
C ARG A 159 9.81 18.71 -0.13
N GLN A 160 9.29 18.00 -1.12
CA GLN A 160 9.97 17.74 -2.39
C GLN A 160 9.11 18.26 -3.54
N GLU A 161 9.75 18.97 -4.46
CA GLU A 161 9.14 19.41 -5.72
C GLU A 161 9.11 18.24 -6.72
N ILE A 162 7.98 18.09 -7.41
CA ILE A 162 7.78 17.11 -8.48
C ILE A 162 7.34 17.80 -9.76
N ASN A 163 7.71 17.19 -10.89
CA ASN A 163 7.43 17.67 -12.24
C ASN A 163 6.45 16.77 -13.01
N TYR A 164 5.66 15.96 -12.29
CA TYR A 164 4.66 15.05 -12.84
C TYR A 164 3.37 15.11 -12.01
N THR A 165 2.27 14.60 -12.57
CA THR A 165 1.01 14.50 -11.84
C THR A 165 0.95 13.18 -11.07
N ARG A 166 0.72 13.24 -9.76
CA ARG A 166 0.81 12.07 -8.87
C ARG A 166 -0.17 10.96 -9.28
N PRO A 167 0.25 9.68 -9.33
CA PRO A 167 -0.68 8.56 -9.47
C PRO A 167 -1.66 8.48 -8.28
N VAL A 168 -2.81 7.85 -8.46
CA VAL A 168 -3.84 7.69 -7.43
C VAL A 168 -4.15 6.20 -7.26
N ILE A 169 -4.11 5.74 -6.01
CA ILE A 169 -4.46 4.38 -5.60
C ILE A 169 -5.61 4.50 -4.59
N ILE A 170 -6.77 3.96 -4.94
CA ILE A 170 -7.93 3.90 -4.04
C ILE A 170 -8.07 2.46 -3.55
N LEU A 171 -8.11 2.29 -2.24
CA LEU A 171 -8.19 0.99 -1.59
C LEU A 171 -9.41 0.91 -0.69
N GLY A 172 -9.90 -0.32 -0.47
CA GLY A 172 -11.05 -0.58 0.36
C GLY A 172 -12.35 -0.78 -0.42
N PRO A 173 -13.50 -0.77 0.27
CA PRO A 173 -14.81 -0.94 -0.33
C PRO A 173 -15.09 0.16 -1.36
N MET A 174 -15.86 -0.17 -2.40
CA MET A 174 -16.28 0.75 -3.46
C MET A 174 -15.17 1.37 -4.34
N LYS A 175 -13.91 0.97 -4.17
CA LYS A 175 -12.79 1.51 -4.97
C LYS A 175 -13.06 1.46 -6.48
N ASP A 176 -13.67 0.38 -6.98
CA ASP A 176 -13.88 0.17 -8.42
C ASP A 176 -14.84 1.22 -8.98
N ARG A 177 -15.93 1.49 -8.25
CA ARG A 177 -16.91 2.51 -8.62
C ARG A 177 -16.27 3.90 -8.62
N ILE A 178 -15.49 4.23 -7.59
CA ILE A 178 -14.86 5.55 -7.50
C ILE A 178 -13.80 5.72 -8.60
N ASN A 179 -13.05 4.68 -8.93
CA ASN A 179 -12.12 4.69 -10.06
C ASN A 179 -12.85 5.00 -11.38
N ASP A 180 -13.97 4.32 -11.65
CA ASP A 180 -14.79 4.53 -12.85
C ASP A 180 -15.39 5.95 -12.89
N ASP A 181 -15.94 6.42 -11.77
CA ASP A 181 -16.54 7.75 -11.63
C ASP A 181 -15.46 8.84 -11.88
N LEU A 182 -14.26 8.74 -11.29
CA LEU A 182 -13.19 9.72 -11.49
C LEU A 182 -12.72 9.81 -12.94
N ILE A 183 -12.59 8.67 -13.64
CA ILE A 183 -12.15 8.64 -15.03
C ILE A 183 -13.24 9.20 -15.96
N SER A 184 -14.51 8.86 -15.69
CA SER A 184 -15.63 9.25 -16.54
C SER A 184 -16.07 10.70 -16.35
N GLU A 185 -16.09 11.19 -15.11
CA GLU A 185 -16.49 12.57 -14.78
C GLU A 185 -15.39 13.59 -15.09
N PHE A 186 -14.12 13.21 -14.95
CA PHE A 186 -12.97 14.11 -15.11
C PHE A 186 -11.89 13.55 -16.05
N PRO A 187 -12.23 13.27 -17.33
CA PRO A 187 -11.33 12.60 -18.28
C PRO A 187 -10.07 13.42 -18.60
N ASP A 188 -10.11 14.75 -18.41
CA ASP A 188 -8.94 15.61 -18.62
C ASP A 188 -7.94 15.56 -17.45
N LYS A 189 -8.39 15.16 -16.26
CA LYS A 189 -7.57 15.10 -15.05
C LYS A 189 -7.12 13.69 -14.72
N PHE A 190 -7.90 12.67 -15.04
CA PHE A 190 -7.62 11.27 -14.70
C PHE A 190 -7.47 10.40 -15.95
N GLY A 191 -6.71 9.31 -15.82
CA GLY A 191 -6.61 8.30 -16.86
C GLY A 191 -6.03 7.00 -16.32
N SER A 192 -6.27 5.91 -17.04
CA SER A 192 -5.65 4.60 -16.77
C SER A 192 -4.38 4.43 -17.60
N CYS A 193 -3.37 3.79 -17.02
CA CYS A 193 -2.21 3.35 -17.78
C CYS A 193 -2.49 2.02 -18.49
N VAL A 194 -1.75 1.75 -19.58
CA VAL A 194 -1.86 0.50 -20.33
C VAL A 194 -1.01 -0.59 -19.66
N PRO A 195 -1.62 -1.69 -19.17
CA PRO A 195 -0.89 -2.81 -18.56
C PRO A 195 -0.19 -3.66 -19.62
N HIS A 196 0.68 -4.58 -19.19
CA HIS A 196 1.36 -5.55 -20.06
C HIS A 196 0.75 -6.94 -19.86
N THR A 197 0.77 -7.77 -20.90
CA THR A 197 0.42 -9.18 -20.78
C THR A 197 1.21 -10.07 -21.74
N THR A 198 1.52 -11.30 -21.34
CA THR A 198 2.02 -12.35 -22.26
C THR A 198 0.90 -13.07 -22.98
N ARG A 199 -0.37 -12.78 -22.65
CA ARG A 199 -1.50 -13.39 -23.33
C ARG A 199 -1.48 -12.98 -24.80
N PRO A 200 -1.72 -13.90 -25.76
CA PRO A 200 -1.90 -13.52 -27.14
C PRO A 200 -3.01 -12.49 -27.31
N LYS A 201 -2.74 -11.47 -28.14
CA LYS A 201 -3.71 -10.45 -28.51
C LYS A 201 -4.91 -11.09 -29.21
N ARG A 202 -6.13 -10.69 -28.82
CA ARG A 202 -7.36 -11.08 -29.53
C ARG A 202 -7.57 -10.19 -30.76
N ASP A 203 -8.42 -10.62 -31.69
CA ASP A 203 -8.65 -9.90 -32.95
C ASP A 203 -9.21 -8.49 -32.75
N TYR A 204 -10.07 -8.30 -31.75
CA TYR A 204 -10.69 -7.01 -31.40
C TYR A 204 -9.84 -6.12 -30.49
N GLU A 205 -8.70 -6.63 -29.98
CA GLU A 205 -7.79 -5.89 -29.11
C GLU A 205 -6.72 -5.16 -29.92
N VAL A 206 -6.30 -4.00 -29.42
CA VAL A 206 -5.29 -3.12 -30.01
C VAL A 206 -4.10 -3.03 -29.06
N ASP A 207 -2.91 -3.35 -29.58
CA ASP A 207 -1.66 -3.24 -28.85
C ASP A 207 -1.35 -1.77 -28.50
N GLY A 208 -0.94 -1.53 -27.26
CA GLY A 208 -0.72 -0.19 -26.73
C GLY A 208 -2.00 0.59 -26.37
N ARG A 209 -3.18 -0.02 -26.52
CA ARG A 209 -4.45 0.51 -26.00
C ARG A 209 -5.02 -0.38 -24.89
N ASP A 210 -5.25 -1.65 -25.22
CA ASP A 210 -5.85 -2.60 -24.27
C ASP A 210 -4.77 -3.19 -23.37
N TYR A 211 -3.68 -3.66 -23.97
CA TYR A 211 -2.46 -4.10 -23.30
C TYR A 211 -1.25 -3.79 -24.17
N HIS A 212 -0.08 -3.76 -23.57
CA HIS A 212 1.18 -4.05 -24.25
C HIS A 212 1.35 -5.57 -24.31
N PHE A 213 1.19 -6.13 -25.50
CA PHE A 213 1.26 -7.58 -25.72
C PHE A 213 2.72 -8.02 -25.85
N VAL A 214 3.23 -8.65 -24.78
CA VAL A 214 4.62 -9.10 -24.68
C VAL A 214 4.74 -10.52 -25.27
N ILE A 215 5.49 -10.65 -26.35
CA ILE A 215 5.62 -11.93 -27.07
C ILE A 215 6.43 -12.96 -26.27
N SER A 216 7.55 -12.56 -25.66
CA SER A 216 8.39 -13.47 -24.87
C SER A 216 8.01 -13.42 -23.40
N ARG A 217 7.51 -14.54 -22.89
CA ARG A 217 7.24 -14.73 -21.46
C ARG A 217 8.53 -14.58 -20.65
N GLU A 218 9.62 -15.14 -21.13
CA GLU A 218 10.94 -15.11 -20.48
C GLU A 218 11.42 -13.66 -20.31
N GLN A 219 11.20 -12.81 -21.32
CA GLN A 219 11.52 -11.39 -21.22
C GLN A 219 10.64 -10.69 -20.17
N MET A 220 9.33 -10.97 -20.13
CA MET A 220 8.46 -10.38 -19.09
C MET A 220 8.84 -10.86 -17.68
N GLU A 221 9.23 -12.13 -17.52
CA GLU A 221 9.74 -12.65 -16.23
C GLU A 221 11.02 -11.95 -15.80
N LYS A 222 11.94 -11.71 -16.74
CA LYS A 222 13.15 -10.91 -16.49
C LYS A 222 12.81 -9.47 -16.09
N ASP A 223 11.87 -8.83 -16.78
CA ASP A 223 11.45 -7.46 -16.47
C ASP A 223 10.77 -7.36 -15.08
N ILE A 224 10.05 -8.40 -14.67
CA ILE A 224 9.50 -8.52 -13.31
C ILE A 224 10.63 -8.65 -12.27
N GLN A 225 11.66 -9.45 -12.55
CA GLN A 225 12.84 -9.60 -11.67
C GLN A 225 13.66 -8.32 -11.57
N GLU A 226 13.73 -7.55 -12.65
CA GLU A 226 14.40 -6.24 -12.72
C GLU A 226 13.56 -5.08 -12.15
N HIS A 227 12.46 -5.39 -11.44
CA HIS A 227 11.60 -4.40 -10.78
C HIS A 227 11.00 -3.35 -11.72
N LYS A 228 10.76 -3.68 -13.00
CA LYS A 228 10.11 -2.78 -13.96
C LYS A 228 8.59 -2.67 -13.76
N PHE A 229 8.02 -3.54 -12.93
CA PHE A 229 6.58 -3.60 -12.63
C PHE A 229 6.29 -3.20 -11.18
N ILE A 230 5.29 -2.32 -11.01
CA ILE A 230 4.76 -1.96 -9.69
C ILE A 230 3.87 -3.07 -9.12
N GLU A 231 3.27 -3.85 -10.01
CA GLU A 231 2.51 -5.06 -9.68
C GLU A 231 2.54 -6.00 -10.87
N ALA A 232 2.65 -7.30 -10.60
CA ALA A 232 2.59 -8.34 -11.61
C ALA A 232 1.97 -9.61 -11.00
N GLY A 233 1.25 -10.37 -11.83
CA GLY A 233 0.56 -11.59 -11.44
C GLY A 233 0.39 -12.54 -12.63
N GLN A 234 -0.05 -13.76 -12.35
CA GLN A 234 -0.35 -14.77 -13.35
C GLN A 234 -1.84 -15.10 -13.31
N TYR A 235 -2.48 -15.15 -14.48
CA TYR A 235 -3.87 -15.55 -14.65
C TYR A 235 -4.03 -16.36 -15.93
N ASN A 236 -4.66 -17.53 -15.85
CA ASN A 236 -4.80 -18.48 -16.96
C ASN A 236 -3.48 -18.70 -17.71
N ASP A 237 -2.41 -18.98 -16.97
CA ASP A 237 -1.04 -19.19 -17.46
C ASP A 237 -0.40 -18.04 -18.26
N ASN A 238 -1.01 -16.86 -18.24
CA ASN A 238 -0.44 -15.66 -18.80
C ASN A 238 -0.01 -14.70 -17.70
N LEU A 239 1.11 -14.01 -17.91
CA LEU A 239 1.56 -12.96 -17.03
C LEU A 239 0.84 -11.66 -17.35
N TYR A 240 0.57 -10.88 -16.32
CA TYR A 240 0.01 -9.55 -16.38
C TYR A 240 0.82 -8.64 -15.46
N GLY A 241 0.99 -7.38 -15.83
CA GLY A 241 1.66 -6.44 -14.95
C GLY A 241 1.47 -4.98 -15.33
N THR A 242 1.50 -4.13 -14.32
CA THR A 242 1.47 -2.67 -14.46
C THR A 242 2.91 -2.16 -14.35
N SER A 243 3.47 -1.65 -15.46
CA SER A 243 4.86 -1.22 -15.50
C SER A 243 5.01 0.19 -14.90
N VAL A 244 6.17 0.46 -14.30
CA VAL A 244 6.53 1.82 -13.82
C VAL A 244 6.44 2.82 -14.98
N GLN A 245 6.86 2.41 -16.18
CA GLN A 245 6.88 3.28 -17.34
C GLN A 245 5.47 3.63 -17.84
N SER A 246 4.53 2.68 -17.81
CA SER A 246 3.13 2.94 -18.17
C SER A 246 2.49 3.96 -17.22
N VAL A 247 2.81 3.90 -15.92
CA VAL A 247 2.32 4.89 -14.95
C VAL A 247 2.95 6.27 -15.21
N ARG A 248 4.28 6.32 -15.39
CA ARG A 248 5.02 7.55 -15.68
C ARG A 248 4.49 8.26 -16.93
N PHE A 249 4.17 7.49 -17.97
CA PHE A 249 3.63 8.00 -19.23
C PHE A 249 2.34 8.82 -19.07
N VAL A 250 1.46 8.40 -18.15
CA VAL A 250 0.21 9.13 -17.83
C VAL A 250 0.52 10.35 -16.96
N ALA A 251 1.34 10.16 -15.93
CA ALA A 251 1.74 11.20 -14.97
C ALA A 251 2.41 12.41 -15.64
N GLU A 252 3.33 12.17 -16.58
CA GLU A 252 4.07 13.21 -17.31
C GLU A 252 3.20 13.96 -18.33
N ARG A 253 2.02 13.44 -18.67
CA ARG A 253 1.04 14.11 -19.52
C ARG A 253 0.04 14.98 -18.75
N GLY A 254 0.30 15.21 -17.47
CA GLY A 254 -0.55 16.08 -16.65
C GLY A 254 -1.81 15.40 -16.11
N LYS A 255 -1.90 14.06 -16.14
CA LYS A 255 -3.05 13.31 -15.61
C LYS A 255 -2.68 12.47 -14.40
N HIS A 256 -3.60 12.41 -13.45
CA HIS A 256 -3.58 11.45 -12.35
C HIS A 256 -3.81 10.04 -12.91
N CYS A 257 -2.79 9.20 -12.84
CA CYS A 257 -2.92 7.80 -13.23
C CYS A 257 -3.71 7.04 -12.17
N ILE A 258 -4.94 6.63 -12.46
CA ILE A 258 -5.75 5.77 -11.59
C ILE A 258 -5.23 4.34 -11.70
N LEU A 259 -4.86 3.75 -10.56
CA LEU A 259 -4.24 2.43 -10.49
C LEU A 259 -5.12 1.46 -9.70
N ASP A 260 -5.57 0.40 -10.38
CA ASP A 260 -6.20 -0.76 -9.75
C ASP A 260 -5.13 -1.78 -9.33
N VAL A 261 -4.47 -1.52 -8.21
CA VAL A 261 -3.36 -2.33 -7.67
C VAL A 261 -3.50 -2.52 -6.17
N SER A 262 -2.79 -3.49 -5.59
CA SER A 262 -2.73 -3.68 -4.13
C SER A 262 -1.84 -2.63 -3.44
N GLY A 263 -1.94 -2.54 -2.10
CA GLY A 263 -1.09 -1.66 -1.28
C GLY A 263 0.43 -1.92 -1.45
N ASN A 264 0.83 -3.11 -1.92
CA ASN A 264 2.23 -3.41 -2.24
C ASN A 264 2.82 -2.50 -3.33
N ALA A 265 2.00 -2.00 -4.23
CA ALA A 265 2.44 -1.13 -5.32
C ALA A 265 2.89 0.24 -4.81
N ILE A 266 2.38 0.72 -3.66
CA ILE A 266 2.72 2.03 -3.09
C ILE A 266 4.24 2.16 -2.88
N LYS A 267 4.84 1.15 -2.25
CA LYS A 267 6.31 1.10 -2.04
C LYS A 267 7.09 1.10 -3.34
N ARG A 268 6.64 0.30 -4.32
CA ARG A 268 7.35 0.18 -5.61
C ARG A 268 7.33 1.49 -6.38
N LEU A 269 6.21 2.22 -6.30
CA LEU A 269 6.06 3.56 -6.85
C LEU A 269 6.97 4.59 -6.17
N GLN A 270 7.02 4.61 -4.84
CA GLN A 270 7.93 5.48 -4.07
C GLN A 270 9.41 5.22 -4.42
N VAL A 271 9.82 3.95 -4.50
CA VAL A 271 11.18 3.56 -4.95
C VAL A 271 11.46 4.04 -6.37
N ALA A 272 10.45 4.03 -7.24
CA ALA A 272 10.53 4.55 -8.61
C ALA A 272 10.41 6.09 -8.70
N GLN A 273 10.41 6.80 -7.56
CA GLN A 273 10.25 8.26 -7.46
C GLN A 273 8.93 8.78 -8.05
N LEU A 274 7.90 7.94 -8.07
CA LEU A 274 6.52 8.29 -8.41
C LEU A 274 5.68 8.18 -7.15
N TYR A 275 5.43 9.28 -6.44
CA TYR A 275 4.80 9.24 -5.13
C TYR A 275 3.27 9.28 -5.27
N PRO A 276 2.55 8.16 -5.06
CA PRO A 276 1.12 8.11 -5.28
C PRO A 276 0.37 8.85 -4.17
N ILE A 277 -0.87 9.21 -4.46
CA ILE A 277 -1.90 9.54 -3.48
C ILE A 277 -2.61 8.21 -3.18
N ALA A 278 -2.37 7.65 -2.00
CA ALA A 278 -2.97 6.40 -1.56
C ALA A 278 -4.12 6.71 -0.60
N ILE A 279 -5.35 6.43 -1.02
CA ILE A 279 -6.58 6.74 -0.29
C ILE A 279 -7.19 5.43 0.20
N PHE A 280 -7.41 5.29 1.50
CA PHE A 280 -8.08 4.12 2.06
C PHE A 280 -9.52 4.45 2.51
N ILE A 281 -10.48 3.75 1.90
CA ILE A 281 -11.88 3.84 2.29
C ILE A 281 -12.10 2.89 3.45
N LYS A 282 -12.06 3.43 4.67
CA LYS A 282 -12.29 2.66 5.89
C LYS A 282 -13.79 2.47 6.15
N PRO A 283 -14.31 1.23 6.14
CA PRO A 283 -15.68 0.99 6.58
C PRO A 283 -15.79 1.16 8.09
N LYS A 284 -16.78 1.93 8.57
CA LYS A 284 -17.01 2.14 10.02
C LYS A 284 -17.55 0.89 10.71
N SER A 285 -18.41 0.15 10.03
CA SER A 285 -19.02 -1.09 10.49
C SER A 285 -19.59 -1.84 9.26
N LEU A 286 -20.26 -2.97 9.49
CA LEU A 286 -20.95 -3.70 8.42
C LEU A 286 -22.18 -2.95 7.89
N GLU A 287 -22.87 -2.18 8.73
CA GLU A 287 -24.12 -1.50 8.38
C GLU A 287 -23.96 -0.52 7.20
N PRO A 288 -23.01 0.45 7.21
CA PRO A 288 -22.79 1.33 6.06
C PRO A 288 -22.43 0.59 4.79
N LEU A 289 -21.71 -0.55 4.87
CA LEU A 289 -21.38 -1.34 3.69
C LEU A 289 -22.62 -1.91 3.00
N MET A 290 -23.58 -2.36 3.81
CA MET A 290 -24.86 -2.89 3.32
C MET A 290 -25.77 -1.75 2.82
N GLU A 291 -25.74 -0.58 3.44
CA GLU A 291 -26.48 0.60 2.99
C GLU A 291 -25.99 1.12 1.64
N MET A 292 -24.66 1.21 1.47
CA MET A 292 -24.02 1.67 0.24
C MET A 292 -24.27 0.72 -0.94
N ASN A 293 -24.51 -0.57 -0.68
CA ASN A 293 -24.84 -1.54 -1.70
C ASN A 293 -25.91 -2.53 -1.22
N LYS A 294 -27.18 -2.21 -1.46
CA LYS A 294 -28.33 -3.03 -1.06
C LYS A 294 -28.37 -4.45 -1.68
N ARG A 295 -27.49 -4.77 -2.63
CA ARG A 295 -27.37 -6.10 -3.25
C ARG A 295 -26.37 -7.00 -2.54
N LEU A 296 -25.56 -6.46 -1.64
CA LEU A 296 -24.56 -7.22 -0.88
C LEU A 296 -25.24 -8.08 0.18
N THR A 297 -24.93 -9.37 0.20
CA THR A 297 -25.36 -10.24 1.32
C THR A 297 -24.56 -9.90 2.57
N GLU A 298 -25.10 -10.20 3.75
CA GLU A 298 -24.41 -9.99 5.03
C GLU A 298 -23.05 -10.71 5.06
N GLU A 299 -22.96 -11.93 4.52
CA GLU A 299 -21.70 -12.69 4.44
C GLU A 299 -20.66 -11.99 3.55
N GLN A 300 -21.08 -11.42 2.42
CA GLN A 300 -20.21 -10.68 1.51
C GLN A 300 -19.77 -9.33 2.13
N ALA A 301 -20.67 -8.66 2.87
CA ALA A 301 -20.36 -7.43 3.60
C ALA A 301 -19.33 -7.70 4.70
N LYS A 302 -19.50 -8.79 5.46
CA LYS A 302 -18.52 -9.24 6.45
C LYS A 302 -17.16 -9.53 5.84
N LYS A 303 -17.10 -10.27 4.72
CA LYS A 303 -15.83 -10.53 4.00
C LYS A 303 -15.15 -9.24 3.53
N THR A 304 -15.95 -8.25 3.10
CA THR A 304 -15.45 -6.95 2.65
C THR A 304 -14.89 -6.14 3.82
N TYR A 305 -15.59 -6.14 4.95
CA TYR A 305 -15.14 -5.53 6.20
C TYR A 305 -13.84 -6.17 6.71
N ASP A 306 -13.81 -7.50 6.85
CA ASP A 306 -12.65 -8.25 7.33
C ASP A 306 -11.41 -8.00 6.43
N ARG A 307 -11.62 -7.90 5.10
CA ARG A 307 -10.55 -7.53 4.15
C ARG A 307 -10.05 -6.11 4.35
N ALA A 308 -10.93 -5.16 4.61
CA ALA A 308 -10.57 -3.76 4.84
C ALA A 308 -9.74 -3.62 6.12
N ILE A 309 -10.12 -4.28 7.22
CA ILE A 309 -9.34 -4.28 8.47
C ILE A 309 -7.95 -4.87 8.26
N LYS A 310 -7.83 -6.00 7.56
CA LYS A 310 -6.53 -6.59 7.24
C LYS A 310 -5.66 -5.65 6.38
N LEU A 311 -6.27 -4.97 5.41
CA LEU A 311 -5.57 -4.03 4.56
C LEU A 311 -5.04 -2.83 5.36
N GLU A 312 -5.86 -2.28 6.28
CA GLU A 312 -5.44 -1.21 7.18
C GLU A 312 -4.28 -1.67 8.08
N GLN A 313 -4.36 -2.87 8.64
CA GLN A 313 -3.30 -3.43 9.48
C GLN A 313 -1.98 -3.62 8.71
N GLU A 314 -2.05 -4.02 7.44
CA GLU A 314 -0.85 -4.33 6.64
C GLU A 314 -0.25 -3.08 5.97
N PHE A 315 -1.08 -2.12 5.57
CA PHE A 315 -0.66 -1.00 4.74
C PHE A 315 -0.97 0.38 5.32
N GLY A 316 -1.51 0.47 6.55
CA GLY A 316 -1.92 1.72 7.18
C GLY A 316 -0.81 2.77 7.28
N GLU A 317 0.46 2.36 7.28
CA GLU A 317 1.59 3.31 7.26
C GLU A 317 1.85 3.94 5.88
N TYR A 318 1.30 3.37 4.80
CA TYR A 318 1.51 3.84 3.42
C TYR A 318 0.37 4.68 2.88
N PHE A 319 -0.73 4.80 3.63
CA PHE A 319 -1.86 5.61 3.21
C PHE A 319 -1.52 7.09 3.39
N THR A 320 -1.94 7.90 2.43
CA THR A 320 -1.77 9.35 2.49
C THR A 320 -3.02 10.04 3.01
N VAL A 321 -4.18 9.40 2.84
CA VAL A 321 -5.52 9.91 3.20
C VAL A 321 -6.40 8.76 3.68
#